data_AF-A0A1F8SQ34-F1
#
_entry.id   AF-A0A1F8SQ34-F1
#
_cell.length_a   1.000
_cell.length_b   1.000
_cell.length_c   1.000
_cell.angle_alpha   90.00
_cell.angle_beta   90.00
_cell.angle_gamma   90.00
#
_symmetry.space_group_name_H-M   'P 1'
#
loop_
_entity.id
_entity.type
_entity.pdbx_description
1 polymer ?
#
loop_
_entity_poly.entity_id
_entity_poly.type
_entity_poly.pdbx_seq_one_letter_code
_entity_poly.pdbx_strand_id
1 'polypeptide(L)'
;MTAWDLSMDPMMVAGGHWVWEQVGAYFGVPLQNYWGWWLTTFVTFWLFLSVARIQPERNPSSDPFNQLAIWSYATTGLSSVIVDFEFGLHGPGLVGVFAMLPWVVLGWISTRRASSQ
;
A
#
# COMPACT_ATOMS: atom_id res chain seq x y z
N MET A 1 -2.40 -2.41 0.70
CA MET A 1 -3.21 -2.36 -0.53
C MET A 1 -3.56 -0.92 -0.85
N THR A 2 -4.60 -0.33 -0.27
CA THR A 2 -5.14 1.00 -0.63
C THR A 2 -4.12 2.14 -0.73
N ALA A 3 -3.11 2.19 0.15
CA ALA A 3 -2.08 3.24 0.10
C ALA A 3 -1.23 3.19 -1.19
N TRP A 4 -1.03 2.01 -1.76
CA TRP A 4 -0.34 1.84 -3.04
C TRP A 4 -1.25 2.16 -4.22
N ASP A 5 -2.50 1.70 -4.18
CA ASP A 5 -3.55 1.97 -5.19
C ASP A 5 -3.77 3.47 -5.43
N LEU A 6 -3.59 4.31 -4.40
CA LEU A 6 -3.68 5.78 -4.53
C LEU A 6 -2.66 6.37 -5.52
N SER A 7 -1.54 5.69 -5.80
CA SER A 7 -0.55 6.06 -6.80
C SER A 7 -0.67 5.19 -8.05
N MET A 8 -0.86 3.89 -7.89
CA MET A 8 -0.87 2.94 -9.00
C MET A 8 -2.10 3.09 -9.91
N ASP A 9 -3.30 3.23 -9.33
CA ASP A 9 -4.54 3.25 -10.11
C ASP A 9 -4.65 4.46 -11.06
N PRO A 10 -4.28 5.69 -10.66
CA PRO A 10 -4.24 6.82 -11.59
C PRO A 10 -3.33 6.60 -12.79
N MET A 11 -2.16 5.96 -12.61
CA MET A 11 -1.27 5.59 -13.71
C MET A 11 -1.96 4.61 -14.67
N MET A 12 -2.70 3.64 -14.15
CA MET A 12 -3.41 2.65 -14.97
C MET A 12 -4.57 3.25 -15.75
N VAL A 13 -5.27 4.24 -15.17
CA VAL A 13 -6.30 5.01 -15.88
C VAL A 13 -5.67 5.92 -16.94
N ALA A 14 -4.59 6.63 -16.61
CA ALA A 14 -3.90 7.51 -17.55
C ALA A 14 -3.28 6.76 -18.73
N GLY A 15 -2.77 5.54 -18.49
CA GLY A 15 -2.29 4.63 -19.54
C GLY A 15 -3.39 3.96 -20.37
N GLY A 16 -4.67 4.21 -20.05
CA GLY A 16 -5.82 3.60 -20.73
C GLY A 16 -5.99 2.10 -20.46
N HIS A 17 -5.28 1.56 -19.47
CA HIS A 17 -5.41 0.16 -19.07
C HIS A 17 -6.71 -0.09 -18.30
N TRP A 18 -7.15 0.88 -17.51
CA TRP A 18 -8.40 0.83 -16.77
C TRP A 18 -9.34 1.94 -17.23
N VAL A 19 -10.51 1.53 -17.71
CA VAL A 19 -11.57 2.44 -18.15
C VAL A 19 -12.79 2.20 -17.28
N TRP A 20 -13.25 3.24 -16.62
CA TRP A 20 -14.42 3.20 -15.75
C TRP A 20 -15.65 3.72 -16.49
N GLU A 21 -16.82 3.12 -16.26
CA GLU A 21 -18.09 3.58 -16.82
C GLU A 21 -18.41 5.02 -16.38
N GLN A 22 -18.13 5.33 -15.11
CA GLN A 22 -18.24 6.67 -14.56
C GLN A 22 -16.85 7.14 -14.15
N VAL A 23 -16.43 8.27 -14.71
CA VAL A 23 -15.14 8.90 -14.37
C VAL A 23 -15.16 9.29 -12.90
N GLY A 24 -14.22 8.74 -12.14
CA GLY A 24 -14.14 9.00 -10.72
C GLY A 24 -13.45 10.31 -10.37
N ALA A 25 -13.75 10.82 -9.17
CA ALA A 25 -13.25 12.09 -8.68
C ALA A 25 -11.74 12.11 -8.39
N TYR A 26 -11.12 10.94 -8.16
CA TYR A 26 -9.69 10.86 -7.87
C TYR A 26 -8.93 10.41 -9.12
N PHE A 27 -8.45 11.38 -9.90
CA PHE A 27 -7.69 11.14 -11.14
C PHE A 27 -8.35 10.13 -12.10
N GLY A 28 -9.68 10.16 -12.19
CA GLY A 28 -10.47 9.25 -13.03
C GLY A 28 -10.87 7.93 -12.37
N VAL A 29 -10.37 7.64 -11.16
CA VAL A 29 -10.70 6.44 -10.38
C VAL A 29 -11.86 6.72 -9.41
N PRO A 30 -12.94 5.92 -9.42
CA PRO A 30 -14.05 6.07 -8.48
C PRO A 30 -13.62 5.85 -7.03
N LEU A 31 -14.06 6.73 -6.11
CA LEU A 31 -13.70 6.63 -4.69
C LEU A 31 -14.14 5.30 -4.04
N GLN A 32 -15.20 4.69 -4.56
CA GLN A 32 -15.66 3.38 -4.12
C GLN A 32 -14.62 2.27 -4.31
N ASN A 33 -13.69 2.40 -5.26
CA ASN A 33 -12.61 1.43 -5.49
C ASN A 33 -11.67 1.38 -4.28
N TYR A 34 -11.20 2.54 -3.82
CA TYR A 34 -10.32 2.65 -2.66
C TYR A 34 -11.01 2.16 -1.39
N TRP A 35 -12.30 2.50 -1.22
CA TRP A 35 -13.09 2.01 -0.10
C TRP A 35 -13.25 0.49 -0.14
N GLY A 36 -13.50 -0.07 -1.32
CA GLY A 36 -13.59 -1.51 -1.56
C GLY A 36 -12.30 -2.24 -1.21
N TRP A 37 -11.14 -1.72 -1.65
CA TRP A 37 -9.84 -2.31 -1.31
C TRP A 37 -9.50 -2.21 0.17
N TRP A 38 -9.84 -1.08 0.80
CA TRP A 38 -9.65 -0.91 2.24
C TRP A 38 -10.51 -1.90 3.02
N LEU A 39 -11.82 -1.98 2.71
CA LEU A 39 -12.77 -2.84 3.40
C LEU A 39 -12.42 -4.31 3.19
N THR A 40 -12.11 -4.71 1.95
CA THR A 40 -11.68 -6.07 1.64
C THR A 40 -10.45 -6.46 2.46
N THR A 41 -9.41 -5.62 2.43
CA THR A 41 -8.17 -5.88 3.20
C THR A 41 -8.47 -6.00 4.69
N PHE A 42 -9.24 -5.05 5.25
CA PHE A 42 -9.60 -5.05 6.66
C PHE A 42 -10.38 -6.30 7.06
N VAL A 43 -11.44 -6.64 6.32
CA VAL A 43 -12.29 -7.80 6.61
C VAL A 43 -11.50 -9.10 6.45
N THR A 44 -10.64 -9.22 5.44
CA THR A 44 -9.80 -10.41 5.24
C THR A 44 -8.88 -10.63 6.44
N PHE A 45 -8.13 -9.61 6.87
CA PHE A 45 -7.25 -9.76 8.03
C PHE A 45 -8.02 -9.95 9.33
N TRP A 46 -9.14 -9.24 9.52
CA TRP A 46 -9.98 -9.40 10.70
C TRP A 46 -10.54 -10.82 10.81
N LEU A 47 -11.09 -11.37 9.71
CA LEU A 47 -11.58 -12.75 9.67
C LEU A 47 -10.45 -13.74 9.89
N PHE A 48 -9.31 -13.56 9.23
CA PHE A 48 -8.15 -14.44 9.39
C PHE A 48 -7.69 -14.51 10.84
N LEU A 49 -7.45 -13.37 11.48
CA LEU A 49 -7.02 -13.30 12.89
C LEU A 49 -8.08 -13.89 13.83
N SER A 50 -9.37 -13.63 13.56
CA SER A 50 -10.48 -14.11 14.40
C SER A 50 -10.67 -15.62 14.30
N VAL A 51 -10.69 -16.16 13.08
CA VAL A 51 -10.91 -17.60 12.81
C VAL A 51 -9.70 -18.42 13.24
N ALA A 52 -8.48 -17.97 12.90
CA ALA A 52 -7.26 -18.65 13.30
C ALA A 52 -6.90 -18.43 14.78
N ARG A 53 -7.61 -17.52 15.46
CA ARG A 53 -7.36 -17.11 16.86
C ARG A 53 -5.91 -16.68 17.09
N ILE A 54 -5.30 -16.08 16.08
CA ILE A 54 -3.92 -15.59 16.11
C ILE A 54 -3.91 -14.27 16.89
N GLN A 55 -3.08 -14.21 17.92
CA GLN A 55 -2.82 -12.96 18.62
C GLN A 55 -1.64 -12.24 17.95
N PRO A 56 -1.71 -10.92 17.77
CA PRO A 56 -0.57 -10.16 17.25
C PRO A 56 0.66 -10.38 18.14
N GLU A 57 1.80 -10.68 17.54
CA GLU A 57 3.06 -10.77 18.28
C GLU A 57 3.37 -9.43 18.94
N ARG A 58 3.57 -9.44 20.27
CA ARG A 58 3.94 -8.23 21.03
C ARG A 58 5.39 -7.83 20.81
N ASN A 59 6.26 -8.82 20.57
CA ASN A 59 7.66 -8.62 20.24
C ASN A 59 7.88 -9.12 18.81
N PRO A 60 7.96 -8.23 17.81
CA PRO A 60 8.23 -8.65 16.45
C PRO A 60 9.55 -9.42 16.41
N SER A 61 9.56 -10.58 15.77
CA SER A 61 10.78 -11.36 15.54
C SER A 61 11.60 -10.76 14.38
N SER A 62 12.92 -10.93 14.43
CA SER A 62 13.84 -10.54 13.35
C SER A 62 13.84 -11.56 12.20
N ASP A 63 12.66 -12.04 11.81
CA ASP A 63 12.49 -12.99 10.72
C ASP A 63 12.85 -12.33 9.37
N PRO A 64 13.71 -12.95 8.53
CA PRO A 64 13.93 -12.54 7.15
C PRO A 64 12.64 -12.24 6.35
N PHE A 65 11.54 -12.94 6.61
CA PHE A 65 10.27 -12.69 5.92
C PHE A 65 9.67 -11.31 6.21
N ASN A 66 9.84 -10.78 7.43
CA ASN A 66 9.40 -9.43 7.77
C ASN A 66 10.17 -8.37 6.98
N GLN A 67 11.48 -8.56 6.84
CA GLN A 67 12.32 -7.66 6.05
C GLN A 67 11.96 -7.73 4.57
N LEU A 68 11.71 -8.94 4.05
CA LEU A 68 11.29 -9.12 2.66
C LEU A 68 9.98 -8.38 2.36
N ALA A 69 9.00 -8.43 3.26
CA ALA A 69 7.73 -7.73 3.10
C ALA A 69 7.92 -6.21 3.04
N ILE A 70 8.73 -5.64 3.94
CA ILE A 70 9.01 -4.19 3.97
C ILE A 70 9.74 -3.77 2.69
N TRP A 71 10.78 -4.52 2.29
CA TRP A 71 11.54 -4.19 1.08
C TRP A 71 10.68 -4.30 -0.18
N SER A 72 9.87 -5.36 -0.31
CA SER A 72 8.96 -5.52 -1.45
C SER A 72 7.95 -4.37 -1.52
N TYR A 73 7.37 -3.99 -0.38
CA TYR A 73 6.44 -2.86 -0.33
C TYR A 73 7.12 -1.53 -0.68
N ALA A 74 8.33 -1.29 -0.15
CA ALA A 74 9.09 -0.08 -0.42
C ALA A 74 9.53 0.04 -1.88
N THR A 75 10.00 -1.06 -2.49
CA THR A 75 10.44 -1.05 -3.90
C THR A 75 9.26 -0.90 -4.84
N THR A 76 8.14 -1.61 -4.60
CA THR A 76 6.92 -1.46 -5.40
C THR A 76 6.37 -0.04 -5.28
N GLY A 77 6.26 0.50 -4.06
CA GLY A 77 5.78 1.86 -3.85
C GLY A 77 6.68 2.92 -4.51
N LEU A 78 8.00 2.78 -4.36
CA LEU A 78 8.97 3.67 -5.00
C LEU A 78 8.87 3.59 -6.53
N SER A 79 8.74 2.38 -7.09
CA SER A 79 8.57 2.18 -8.52
C SER A 79 7.32 2.88 -9.05
N SER A 80 6.18 2.75 -8.38
CA SER A 80 4.94 3.41 -8.80
C SER A 80 5.05 4.93 -8.74
N VAL A 81 5.64 5.47 -7.66
CA VAL A 81 5.87 6.91 -7.53
C VAL A 81 6.78 7.42 -8.66
N ILE A 82 7.90 6.72 -8.95
CA ILE A 82 8.80 7.12 -10.03
C ILE A 82 8.06 7.19 -11.36
N VAL A 83 7.28 6.15 -11.69
CA VAL A 83 6.49 6.12 -12.93
C VAL A 83 5.48 7.26 -12.96
N ASP A 84 4.78 7.54 -11.86
CA ASP A 84 3.85 8.67 -11.78
C ASP A 84 4.55 10.01 -12.12
N PHE A 85 5.77 10.23 -11.61
CA PHE A 85 6.53 11.44 -11.94
C PHE A 85 7.01 11.47 -13.40
N GLU A 86 7.44 10.34 -13.96
CA GLU A 86 7.88 10.25 -15.36
C GLU A 86 6.74 10.53 -16.35
N PHE A 87 5.51 10.13 -16.02
CA PHE A 87 4.32 10.32 -16.85
C PHE A 87 3.54 11.60 -16.53
N GLY A 88 4.08 12.50 -15.70
CA GLY A 88 3.47 13.79 -15.38
C GLY A 88 2.31 13.73 -14.38
N LEU A 89 2.09 12.58 -13.73
CA LEU A 89 1.10 12.35 -12.68
C LEU A 89 1.65 12.74 -11.30
N HIS A 90 2.11 13.98 -11.17
CA HIS A 90 2.75 14.45 -9.93
C HIS A 90 1.80 14.39 -8.71
N GLY A 91 0.50 14.57 -8.93
CA GLY A 91 -0.53 14.48 -7.89
C GLY A 91 -0.60 13.10 -7.25
N PRO A 92 -0.92 12.04 -8.02
CA PRO A 92 -0.89 10.65 -7.54
C PRO A 92 0.46 10.26 -6.94
N GLY A 93 1.58 10.65 -7.57
CA GLY A 93 2.92 10.35 -7.08
C GLY A 93 3.18 10.94 -5.69
N LEU A 94 2.82 12.20 -5.44
CA LEU A 94 2.94 12.80 -4.11
C LEU A 94 2.03 12.12 -3.08
N VAL A 95 0.78 11.81 -3.45
CA VAL A 95 -0.12 11.07 -2.56
C VAL A 95 0.48 9.71 -2.21
N GLY A 96 1.05 8.99 -3.19
CA GLY A 96 1.75 7.73 -2.97
C GLY A 96 2.89 7.85 -1.97
N VAL A 97 3.74 8.88 -2.09
CA VAL A 97 4.81 9.15 -1.11
C VAL A 97 4.24 9.31 0.30
N PHE A 98 3.27 10.19 0.49
CA PHE A 98 2.72 10.46 1.83
C PHE A 98 1.90 9.30 2.39
N ALA A 99 1.20 8.55 1.54
CA ALA A 99 0.39 7.42 1.97
C ALA A 99 1.24 6.20 2.35
N MET A 100 2.35 5.95 1.64
CA MET A 100 3.16 4.73 1.81
C MET A 100 4.35 4.90 2.77
N LEU A 101 5.01 6.07 2.77
CA LEU A 101 6.24 6.30 3.55
C LEU A 101 6.07 6.01 5.05
N PRO A 102 4.98 6.44 5.74
CA PRO A 102 4.82 6.17 7.17
C PRO A 102 4.87 4.68 7.49
N TRP A 103 4.29 3.83 6.64
CA TRP A 103 4.26 2.37 6.85
C TRP A 103 5.63 1.73 6.65
N VAL A 104 6.40 2.17 5.65
CA VAL A 104 7.79 1.73 5.45
C VAL A 104 8.64 2.09 6.65
N VAL A 105 8.53 3.32 7.14
CA VAL A 105 9.28 3.81 8.30
C VAL A 105 8.92 3.02 9.57
N LEU A 106 7.62 2.82 9.83
CA LEU A 106 7.16 2.06 11.00
C LEU A 106 7.64 0.60 10.96
N GLY A 107 7.56 -0.05 9.79
CA GLY A 107 8.08 -1.41 9.58
C GLY A 107 9.60 -1.50 9.78
N TRP A 108 10.34 -0.49 9.31
CA TRP A 108 11.79 -0.44 9.50
C TRP A 108 12.18 -0.25 10.97
N ILE A 109 11.46 0.61 11.70
CA ILE A 109 11.71 0.83 13.13
C ILE A 109 11.38 -0.45 13.93
N SER A 110 10.29 -1.15 13.61
CA SER A 110 9.88 -2.36 14.33
C SER A 110 10.89 -3.50 14.14
N THR A 111 11.37 -3.71 12.91
CA THR A 111 12.38 -4.75 12.61
C THR A 111 13.74 -4.44 13.24
N ARG A 112 14.16 -3.18 13.31
CA ARG A 112 15.40 -2.83 14.02
C ARG A 112 15.32 -3.12 15.52
N ARG A 113 14.20 -2.78 16.16
CA ARG A 113 13.98 -3.09 17.59
C ARG A 113 14.02 -4.59 17.85
N ALA A 114 13.46 -5.39 16.94
CA ALA A 114 13.50 -6.85 17.00
C ALA A 114 14.94 -7.40 16.98
N SER A 115 15.80 -6.88 16.10
CA SER A 115 17.19 -7.34 15.97
C SER A 115 18.12 -6.98 17.13
N SER A 116 17.69 -6.04 18.00
CA SER A 116 18.48 -5.57 19.15
C SER A 116 18.15 -6.26 20.47
N GLN A 117 17.13 -7.13 20.48
CA GLN A 117 16.74 -7.97 21.63
C GLN A 117 17.37 -9.35 21.49
#